data_AF-A0AAW1CCG5-F1
#
_entry.id   AF-A0AAW1CCG5-F1
#
_cell.length_a   1.000
_cell.length_b   1.000
_cell.length_c   1.000
_cell.angle_alpha   90.00
_cell.angle_beta   90.00
_cell.angle_gamma   90.00
#
_symmetry.space_group_name_H-M   'P 1'
#
loop_
_entity.id
_entity.type
_entity.pdbx_description
1 polymer ?
#
loop_
_entity_poly.entity_id
_entity_poly.type
_entity_poly.pdbx_seq_one_letter_code
_entity_poly.pdbx_strand_id
1 'polypeptide(L)'
;MIIEHEGEGPPSKADIEMDGKIVNSHVESFLDGTLVLEVDEKDQDDDEARREMARILKELKQKHPDKEIEQLIELANYQVLSQQQKSRAFYRIQATRLMTGAGNILKRHAADQARKAVSMHEVNCEVADNDPVSKVYFEQSTYQCLENCGTVALTVARRGGDLTKTILVDFRTEDGTANAGSDYEFTEGTVVFKPGETQKEIRVGIIDDDIFEEDENFLVHLSNVKVSEQSEEGNHLATMACLGSPATATVTIFDDDHAGIFTFEEPVTHVSESVGTMEVKVLRTSGARGNVIVPYKTIEGTAKGGGEDFEDTCGELEFQNDEIV
;
A
#
# COMPACT_ATOMS: atom_id res chain seq x y z
N MET A 1 -4.88 -28.87 66.77
CA MET A 1 -3.90 -29.95 67.07
C MET A 1 -2.92 -29.93 65.90
N ILE A 2 -1.68 -29.47 66.14
CA ILE A 2 -0.37 -29.72 65.47
C ILE A 2 -0.43 -30.06 63.95
N ILE A 3 0.29 -29.41 63.01
CA ILE A 3 1.77 -29.34 62.85
C ILE A 3 2.15 -28.23 61.84
N GLU A 4 3.23 -27.49 62.16
CA GLU A 4 3.98 -26.61 61.25
C GLU A 4 5.05 -27.42 60.48
N HIS A 5 5.30 -27.08 59.21
CA HIS A 5 6.61 -27.28 58.56
C HIS A 5 6.90 -26.15 57.56
N GLU A 6 8.19 -25.84 57.48
CA GLU A 6 8.84 -24.68 56.87
C GLU A 6 8.68 -24.56 55.35
N GLY A 7 8.82 -23.33 54.85
CA GLY A 7 8.65 -22.96 53.46
C GLY A 7 9.92 -23.03 52.62
N GLU A 8 9.74 -23.41 51.36
CA GLU A 8 10.68 -23.20 50.26
C GLU A 8 9.95 -22.39 49.17
N GLY A 9 10.61 -21.32 48.70
CA GLY A 9 10.03 -20.30 47.83
C GLY A 9 10.05 -20.64 46.33
N PRO A 10 9.22 -19.94 45.52
CA PRO A 10 9.12 -20.18 44.08
C PRO A 10 10.23 -19.45 43.29
N PRO A 11 10.66 -19.97 42.12
CA PRO A 11 11.60 -19.27 41.26
C PRO A 11 10.91 -18.15 40.46
N SER A 12 11.52 -16.96 40.49
CA SER A 12 11.04 -15.72 39.88
C SER A 12 11.55 -15.50 38.45
N LYS A 13 10.69 -14.85 37.67
CA LYS A 13 10.89 -14.28 36.33
C LYS A 13 12.17 -13.44 36.23
N ALA A 14 12.91 -13.61 35.13
CA ALA A 14 13.97 -12.71 34.72
C ALA A 14 13.44 -11.77 33.62
N ASP A 15 13.30 -10.50 33.97
CA ASP A 15 13.23 -9.38 33.04
C ASP A 15 14.66 -9.03 32.60
N ILE A 16 14.89 -8.94 31.29
CA ILE A 16 16.16 -8.46 30.73
C ILE A 16 15.92 -7.03 30.22
N GLU A 17 16.44 -6.10 31.01
CA GLU A 17 16.55 -4.67 30.75
C GLU A 17 17.75 -4.42 29.82
N MET A 18 17.53 -3.68 28.72
CA MET A 18 18.59 -3.17 27.84
C MET A 18 19.02 -1.80 28.35
N ASP A 19 20.25 -1.69 28.86
CA ASP A 19 20.93 -0.40 29.02
C ASP A 19 22.17 -0.34 28.14
N GLY A 20 22.27 0.73 27.37
CA GLY A 20 23.36 0.99 26.44
C GLY A 20 24.51 1.69 27.13
N LYS A 21 25.76 1.36 26.75
CA LYS A 21 26.91 2.23 26.97
C LYS A 21 27.97 2.05 25.88
N ILE A 22 27.93 3.02 24.98
CA ILE A 22 29.02 3.54 24.16
C ILE A 22 30.28 3.79 25.02
N VAL A 23 31.42 3.24 24.61
CA VAL A 23 32.75 3.76 24.98
C VAL A 23 33.60 3.89 23.72
N ASN A 24 34.19 5.07 23.61
CA ASN A 24 34.89 5.66 22.48
C ASN A 24 36.42 5.62 22.72
N SER A 25 37.17 5.77 21.63
CA SER A 25 38.53 6.32 21.50
C SER A 25 39.78 5.62 22.11
N HIS A 26 40.63 5.13 21.20
CA HIS A 26 41.98 5.64 20.83
C HIS A 26 43.14 5.72 21.87
N VAL A 27 44.32 5.26 21.40
CA VAL A 27 45.74 5.64 21.72
C VAL A 27 46.55 4.81 22.76
N GLU A 28 47.56 4.11 22.22
CA GLU A 28 48.98 3.93 22.67
C GLU A 28 49.54 2.77 23.52
N SER A 29 50.75 2.40 23.05
CA SER A 29 51.95 1.85 23.71
C SER A 29 52.03 0.33 23.90
N PHE A 30 52.79 -0.37 23.05
CA PHE A 30 54.25 -0.63 23.10
C PHE A 30 54.68 -1.63 24.20
N LEU A 31 54.91 -2.88 23.74
CA LEU A 31 55.88 -3.90 24.17
C LEU A 31 56.07 -4.22 25.66
N ASP A 32 55.73 -5.45 26.06
CA ASP A 32 56.69 -6.56 26.31
C ASP A 32 55.95 -7.78 26.94
N GLY A 33 56.42 -8.99 26.66
CA GLY A 33 56.06 -10.20 27.43
C GLY A 33 55.20 -11.24 26.72
N THR A 34 55.87 -12.20 26.08
CA THR A 34 55.34 -13.49 25.58
C THR A 34 54.38 -14.17 26.55
N LEU A 35 53.09 -14.26 26.19
CA LEU A 35 52.14 -15.24 26.70
C LEU A 35 51.38 -15.88 25.54
N VAL A 36 51.28 -17.20 25.66
CA VAL A 36 50.73 -18.16 24.70
C VAL A 36 49.32 -17.75 24.29
N LEU A 37 49.12 -17.39 23.02
CA LEU A 37 47.80 -17.20 22.44
C LEU A 37 47.22 -18.58 22.10
N GLU A 38 46.37 -19.08 22.99
CA GLU A 38 45.24 -19.89 22.57
C GLU A 38 44.35 -18.96 21.73
N VAL A 39 44.47 -19.10 20.40
CA VAL A 39 43.62 -18.37 19.45
C VAL A 39 42.24 -19.00 19.54
N ASP A 40 41.31 -18.27 20.15
CA ASP A 40 39.88 -18.57 20.21
C ASP A 40 39.37 -18.90 18.79
N GLU A 41 38.84 -20.11 18.58
CA GLU A 41 38.35 -20.58 17.26
C GLU A 41 37.27 -19.67 16.67
N LYS A 42 36.65 -18.83 17.51
CA LYS A 42 35.60 -17.88 17.16
C LYS A 42 36.08 -16.70 16.31
N ASP A 43 37.34 -16.28 16.45
CA ASP A 43 37.89 -15.15 15.68
C ASP A 43 38.30 -15.57 14.25
N GLN A 44 38.52 -16.87 13.99
CA GLN A 44 38.89 -17.37 12.66
C GLN A 44 37.70 -17.41 11.69
N ASP A 45 36.52 -17.80 12.17
CA ASP A 45 35.29 -17.85 11.36
C ASP A 45 34.85 -16.44 10.90
N ASP A 46 34.98 -15.44 11.78
CA ASP A 46 34.64 -14.05 11.47
C ASP A 46 35.61 -13.43 10.45
N ASP A 47 36.89 -13.77 10.53
CA ASP A 47 37.91 -13.33 9.57
C ASP A 47 37.80 -14.04 8.22
N GLU A 48 37.34 -15.30 8.18
CA GLU A 48 37.05 -16.03 6.95
C GLU A 48 35.80 -15.46 6.25
N ALA A 49 34.74 -15.17 6.99
CA ALA A 49 33.52 -14.55 6.45
C ALA A 49 33.78 -13.16 5.85
N ARG A 50 34.62 -12.34 6.51
CA ARG A 50 35.04 -11.03 5.98
C ARG A 50 35.86 -11.17 4.69
N ARG A 51 36.69 -12.21 4.59
CA ARG A 51 37.51 -12.48 3.41
C ARG A 51 36.67 -12.97 2.22
N GLU A 52 35.67 -13.81 2.47
CA GLU A 52 34.69 -14.27 1.48
C GLU A 52 33.87 -13.08 0.95
N MET A 53 33.38 -12.22 1.85
CA MET A 53 32.60 -11.04 1.50
C MET A 53 33.39 -10.04 0.64
N ALA A 54 34.67 -9.82 0.96
CA ALA A 54 35.55 -8.98 0.15
C ALA A 54 35.81 -9.55 -1.26
N ARG A 55 35.88 -10.88 -1.39
CA ARG A 55 36.03 -11.56 -2.69
C ARG A 55 34.78 -11.37 -3.56
N ILE A 56 33.59 -11.55 -2.98
CA ILE A 56 32.30 -11.40 -3.66
C ILE A 56 32.09 -9.95 -4.10
N LEU A 57 32.38 -8.97 -3.24
CA LEU A 57 32.30 -7.55 -3.57
C LEU A 57 33.22 -7.17 -4.75
N LYS A 58 34.44 -7.71 -4.79
CA LYS A 58 35.38 -7.48 -5.88
C LYS A 58 34.87 -8.06 -7.21
N GLU A 59 34.25 -9.25 -7.16
CA GLU A 59 33.65 -9.90 -8.33
C GLU A 59 32.41 -9.13 -8.84
N LEU A 60 31.52 -8.71 -7.94
CA LEU A 60 30.33 -7.93 -8.28
C LEU A 60 30.69 -6.56 -8.87
N LYS A 61 31.72 -5.90 -8.33
CA LYS A 61 32.22 -4.63 -8.88
C LYS A 61 32.83 -4.81 -10.28
N GLN A 62 33.41 -5.96 -10.58
CA GLN A 62 33.94 -6.28 -11.92
C GLN A 62 32.82 -6.60 -12.93
N LYS A 63 31.74 -7.26 -12.47
CA LYS A 63 30.58 -7.62 -13.31
C LYS A 63 29.59 -6.49 -13.51
N HIS A 64 29.50 -5.56 -12.55
CA HIS A 64 28.59 -4.42 -12.58
C HIS A 64 29.33 -3.13 -12.24
N PRO A 65 30.15 -2.60 -13.17
CA PRO A 65 30.89 -1.35 -12.95
C PRO A 65 29.98 -0.12 -12.82
N ASP A 66 28.74 -0.22 -13.31
CA ASP A 66 27.77 0.87 -13.38
C ASP A 66 26.88 1.01 -12.12
N LYS A 67 27.02 0.08 -11.16
CA LYS A 67 26.21 0.05 -9.94
C LYS A 67 26.92 0.73 -8.78
N GLU A 68 26.14 1.46 -7.98
CA GLU A 68 26.62 2.15 -6.79
C GLU A 68 27.11 1.16 -5.72
N ILE A 69 28.09 1.59 -4.92
CA ILE A 69 28.80 0.72 -3.97
C ILE A 69 27.86 0.08 -2.94
N GLU A 70 26.79 0.78 -2.58
CA GLU A 70 25.77 0.32 -1.63
C GLU A 70 24.94 -0.83 -2.20
N GLN A 71 24.57 -0.76 -3.48
CA GLN A 71 23.86 -1.84 -4.19
C GLN A 71 24.74 -3.07 -4.37
N LEU A 72 26.05 -2.88 -4.55
CA LEU A 72 27.02 -3.98 -4.64
C LEU A 72 27.22 -4.70 -3.30
N ILE A 73 27.21 -3.97 -2.18
CA ILE A 73 27.25 -4.53 -0.83
C ILE A 73 26.00 -5.36 -0.55
N GLU A 74 24.84 -4.88 -0.98
CA GLU A 74 23.57 -5.60 -0.81
C GLU A 74 23.51 -6.89 -1.63
N LEU A 75 23.96 -6.85 -2.90
CA LEU A 75 24.11 -8.03 -3.73
C LEU A 75 25.08 -9.05 -3.12
N ALA A 76 26.18 -8.59 -2.54
CA ALA A 76 27.15 -9.44 -1.88
C ALA A 76 26.55 -10.12 -0.64
N ASN A 77 25.83 -9.36 0.19
CA ASN A 77 25.10 -9.88 1.34
C ASN A 77 24.09 -10.97 0.94
N TYR A 78 23.33 -10.73 -0.13
CA TYR A 78 22.39 -11.71 -0.65
C TYR A 78 23.07 -12.99 -1.12
N GLN A 79 24.21 -12.86 -1.80
CA GLN A 79 24.97 -13.98 -2.35
C GLN A 79 25.56 -14.86 -1.24
N VAL A 80 26.12 -14.25 -0.19
CA VAL A 80 26.58 -14.93 1.04
C VAL A 80 25.42 -15.66 1.73
N LEU A 81 24.27 -15.01 1.88
CA LEU A 81 23.08 -15.63 2.49
C LEU A 81 22.53 -16.81 1.67
N SER A 82 22.74 -16.81 0.35
CA SER A 82 22.26 -17.87 -0.53
C SER A 82 23.11 -19.14 -0.47
N GLN A 83 24.40 -19.00 -0.16
CA GLN A 83 25.38 -20.09 -0.16
C GLN A 83 25.43 -20.86 1.17
N GLN A 84 24.95 -20.28 2.27
CA GLN A 84 24.88 -20.97 3.56
C GLN A 84 23.83 -22.10 3.56
N GLN A 85 24.09 -23.17 4.29
CA GLN A 85 23.18 -24.31 4.42
C GLN A 85 21.92 -23.89 5.19
N LYS A 86 20.77 -23.86 4.51
CA LYS A 86 19.54 -23.24 5.04
C LYS A 86 18.82 -24.16 6.02
N SER A 87 18.59 -23.67 7.24
CA SER A 87 17.82 -24.37 8.27
C SER A 87 16.30 -24.27 8.03
N ARG A 88 15.51 -25.15 8.66
CA ARG A 88 14.03 -25.09 8.55
C ARG A 88 13.43 -23.77 9.05
N ALA A 89 14.10 -23.13 10.00
CA ALA A 89 13.73 -21.79 10.50
C ALA A 89 13.93 -20.71 9.43
N PHE A 90 14.97 -20.82 8.59
CA PHE A 90 15.22 -19.91 7.48
C PHE A 90 14.02 -19.85 6.53
N TYR A 91 13.49 -21.00 6.11
CA TYR A 91 12.32 -21.05 5.22
C TYR A 91 11.05 -20.50 5.88
N ARG A 92 10.87 -20.70 7.18
CA ARG A 92 9.75 -20.12 7.94
C ARG A 92 9.83 -18.61 8.02
N ILE A 93 11.01 -18.07 8.32
CA ILE A 93 11.25 -16.63 8.35
C ILE A 93 11.12 -16.04 6.95
N GLN A 94 11.63 -16.70 5.92
CA GLN A 94 11.54 -16.25 4.54
C GLN A 94 10.10 -16.22 4.04
N ALA A 95 9.30 -17.25 4.32
CA ALA A 95 7.88 -17.28 4.02
C ALA A 95 7.15 -16.14 4.74
N THR A 96 7.37 -15.97 6.04
CA THR A 96 6.75 -14.89 6.83
C THR A 96 7.15 -13.51 6.28
N ARG A 97 8.41 -13.33 5.86
CA ARG A 97 8.93 -12.09 5.27
C ARG A 97 8.35 -11.80 3.88
N LEU A 98 8.06 -12.83 3.09
CA LEU A 98 7.34 -12.71 1.81
C LEU A 98 5.86 -12.36 2.04
N MET A 99 5.22 -13.01 3.02
CA MET A 99 3.82 -12.76 3.38
C MET A 99 3.60 -11.36 3.99
N THR A 100 4.61 -10.80 4.67
CA THR A 100 4.58 -9.43 5.23
C THR A 100 5.15 -8.36 4.28
N GLY A 101 5.39 -8.70 3.01
CA GLY A 101 5.83 -7.73 1.98
C GLY A 101 7.27 -7.22 2.13
N ALA A 102 8.05 -7.76 3.06
CA ALA A 102 9.43 -7.34 3.34
C ALA A 102 10.50 -8.12 2.56
N GLY A 103 10.08 -8.99 1.63
CA GLY A 103 10.93 -9.99 0.97
C GLY A 103 11.64 -9.57 -0.32
N ASN A 104 11.28 -8.44 -0.93
CA ASN A 104 11.80 -8.06 -2.25
C ASN A 104 12.33 -6.62 -2.26
N ILE A 105 13.61 -6.47 -1.91
CA ILE A 105 14.23 -5.16 -1.69
C ILE A 105 14.40 -4.41 -3.02
N LEU A 106 14.60 -5.12 -4.14
CA LEU A 106 14.53 -4.55 -5.50
C LEU A 106 13.13 -4.00 -5.86
N LYS A 107 12.04 -4.66 -5.43
CA LYS A 107 10.69 -4.11 -5.63
C LYS A 107 10.41 -2.97 -4.66
N ARG A 108 10.94 -3.00 -3.43
CA ARG A 108 10.85 -1.89 -2.48
C ARG A 108 11.59 -0.66 -2.99
N HIS A 109 12.78 -0.82 -3.57
CA HIS A 109 13.54 0.28 -4.16
C HIS A 109 12.89 0.80 -5.45
N ALA A 110 12.29 -0.08 -6.28
CA ALA A 110 11.50 0.34 -7.44
C ALA A 110 10.19 1.05 -7.02
N ALA A 111 9.51 0.58 -5.97
CA ALA A 111 8.32 1.20 -5.40
C ALA A 111 8.64 2.53 -4.70
N ASP A 112 9.77 2.62 -3.99
CA ASP A 112 10.24 3.87 -3.38
C ASP A 112 10.73 4.85 -4.43
N GLN A 113 11.39 4.39 -5.50
CA GLN A 113 11.76 5.24 -6.63
C GLN A 113 10.53 5.68 -7.43
N ALA A 114 9.50 4.84 -7.57
CA ALA A 114 8.20 5.21 -8.12
C ALA A 114 7.46 6.19 -7.21
N ARG A 115 7.42 5.98 -5.89
CA ARG A 115 6.85 6.92 -4.91
C ARG A 115 7.59 8.26 -4.92
N LYS A 116 8.91 8.26 -5.09
CA LYS A 116 9.72 9.49 -5.23
C LYS A 116 9.50 10.16 -6.58
N ALA A 117 9.28 9.39 -7.65
CA ALA A 117 8.93 9.93 -8.97
C ALA A 117 7.49 10.49 -9.00
N VAL A 118 6.54 9.86 -8.31
CA VAL A 118 5.15 10.34 -8.11
C VAL A 118 5.13 11.57 -7.19
N SER A 119 5.92 11.57 -6.11
CA SER A 119 6.09 12.75 -5.24
C SER A 119 6.85 13.90 -5.93
N MET A 120 7.66 13.62 -6.97
CA MET A 120 8.20 14.63 -7.88
C MET A 120 7.22 15.02 -9.01
N HIS A 121 6.11 14.28 -9.20
CA HIS A 121 5.04 14.60 -10.14
C HIS A 121 3.87 15.35 -9.50
N GLU A 122 3.79 15.39 -8.17
CA GLU A 122 3.21 16.52 -7.43
C GLU A 122 4.12 17.74 -7.58
N VAL A 123 4.39 18.13 -8.84
CA VAL A 123 4.75 19.52 -9.11
C VAL A 123 3.49 20.28 -8.79
N ASN A 124 3.42 20.80 -7.56
CA ASN A 124 2.68 22.02 -7.28
C ASN A 124 3.23 23.04 -8.27
N CYS A 125 2.60 23.10 -9.44
CA CYS A 125 2.76 24.21 -10.35
C CYS A 125 2.19 25.37 -9.56
N GLU A 126 3.05 26.07 -8.82
CA GLU A 126 2.82 27.45 -8.45
C GLU A 126 2.74 28.24 -9.76
N VAL A 127 1.60 28.08 -10.46
CA VAL A 127 1.21 28.94 -11.54
C VAL A 127 1.00 30.27 -10.85
N ALA A 128 2.00 31.13 -10.94
CA ALA A 128 1.88 32.51 -10.52
C ALA A 128 0.56 33.04 -11.09
N ASP A 129 -0.27 33.68 -10.25
CA ASP A 129 -1.60 34.19 -10.63
C ASP A 129 -1.58 35.25 -11.75
N ASN A 130 -0.41 35.54 -12.33
CA ASN A 130 -0.17 36.45 -13.43
C ASN A 130 0.38 35.78 -14.71
N ASP A 131 0.23 34.46 -14.88
CA ASP A 131 0.52 33.84 -16.17
C ASP A 131 -0.36 34.46 -17.27
N PRO A 132 0.19 35.04 -18.34
CA PRO A 132 -0.59 35.63 -19.42
C PRO A 132 -1.38 34.60 -20.24
N VAL A 133 -1.10 33.30 -20.08
CA VAL A 133 -1.77 32.21 -20.80
C VAL A 133 -2.78 31.50 -19.90
N SER A 134 -3.99 31.25 -20.41
CA SER A 134 -4.98 30.43 -19.71
C SER A 134 -4.62 28.95 -19.81
N LYS A 135 -4.37 28.30 -18.67
CA LYS A 135 -4.10 26.86 -18.60
C LYS A 135 -5.34 26.11 -18.14
N VAL A 136 -5.70 25.05 -18.85
CA VAL A 136 -6.83 24.17 -18.51
C VAL A 136 -6.32 22.77 -18.20
N TYR A 137 -6.66 22.23 -17.04
CA TYR A 137 -6.14 20.96 -16.52
C TYR A 137 -7.14 20.31 -15.56
N PHE A 138 -6.99 19.02 -15.26
CA PHE A 138 -7.76 18.38 -14.19
C PHE A 138 -7.25 18.80 -12.82
N GLU A 139 -8.16 19.07 -11.88
CA GLU A 139 -7.79 19.45 -10.52
C GLU A 139 -7.01 18.33 -9.80
N GLN A 140 -7.39 17.07 -10.06
CA GLN A 140 -6.72 15.88 -9.57
C GLN A 140 -6.27 15.00 -10.76
N SER A 141 -5.15 14.31 -10.61
CA SER A 141 -4.68 13.32 -11.60
C SER A 141 -5.35 11.95 -11.45
N THR A 142 -5.95 11.68 -10.28
CA THR A 142 -6.52 10.39 -9.93
C THR A 142 -7.85 10.59 -9.23
N TYR A 143 -8.87 9.85 -9.67
CA TYR A 143 -10.20 9.80 -9.08
C TYR A 143 -10.53 8.35 -8.73
N GLN A 144 -11.42 8.18 -7.75
CA GLN A 144 -11.83 6.88 -7.23
C GLN A 144 -13.34 6.89 -7.02
N CYS A 145 -13.99 5.81 -7.41
CA CYS A 145 -15.42 5.60 -7.21
C CYS A 145 -15.73 4.12 -6.95
N LEU A 146 -16.83 3.88 -6.27
CA LEU A 146 -17.44 2.54 -6.22
C LEU A 146 -18.21 2.32 -7.53
N GLU A 147 -18.33 1.06 -7.92
CA GLU A 147 -19.11 0.64 -9.07
C GLU A 147 -20.58 1.12 -8.97
N ASN A 148 -21.20 0.90 -7.80
CA ASN A 148 -22.56 1.35 -7.50
C ASN A 148 -22.79 2.88 -7.38
N CYS A 149 -21.79 3.72 -7.65
CA CYS A 149 -21.94 5.19 -7.52
C CYS A 149 -22.83 5.81 -8.62
N GLY A 150 -23.04 5.09 -9.72
CA GLY A 150 -23.79 5.49 -10.91
C GLY A 150 -23.11 6.56 -11.77
N THR A 151 -22.50 7.59 -11.18
CA THR A 151 -21.71 8.58 -11.94
C THR A 151 -20.54 9.11 -11.12
N VAL A 152 -19.38 9.24 -11.75
CA VAL A 152 -18.19 9.91 -11.20
C VAL A 152 -18.06 11.33 -11.77
N ALA A 153 -17.70 12.29 -10.93
CA ALA A 153 -17.50 13.70 -11.32
C ALA A 153 -16.00 14.06 -11.28
N LEU A 154 -15.48 14.53 -12.42
CA LEU A 154 -14.11 14.98 -12.58
C LEU A 154 -14.07 16.50 -12.71
N THR A 155 -13.31 17.17 -11.85
CA THR A 155 -13.19 18.63 -11.88
C THR A 155 -12.07 19.07 -12.82
N VAL A 156 -12.42 19.95 -13.75
CA VAL A 156 -11.50 20.64 -14.66
C VAL A 156 -11.38 22.09 -14.22
N ALA A 157 -10.13 22.51 -13.99
CA ALA A 157 -9.80 23.86 -13.57
C ALA A 157 -9.17 24.66 -14.72
N ARG A 158 -9.45 25.95 -14.72
CA ARG A 158 -8.81 26.97 -15.56
C ARG A 158 -8.06 27.95 -14.66
N ARG A 159 -6.78 28.19 -14.95
CA ARG A 159 -5.94 29.15 -14.22
C ARG A 159 -5.13 30.04 -15.16
N GLY A 160 -4.89 31.28 -14.75
CA GLY A 160 -4.15 32.28 -15.54
C GLY A 160 -4.94 32.85 -16.72
N GLY A 161 -4.29 33.73 -17.47
CA GLY A 161 -4.84 34.42 -18.63
C GLY A 161 -6.07 35.30 -18.33
N ASP A 162 -6.77 35.70 -19.40
CA ASP A 162 -7.91 36.61 -19.31
C ASP A 162 -9.24 35.88 -19.02
N LEU A 163 -9.69 35.93 -17.77
CA LEU A 163 -10.96 35.33 -17.32
C LEU A 163 -12.20 35.93 -17.98
N THR A 164 -12.10 37.05 -18.71
CA THR A 164 -13.24 37.60 -19.46
C THR A 164 -13.53 36.83 -20.75
N LYS A 165 -12.59 35.98 -21.20
CA LYS A 165 -12.71 35.19 -22.43
C LYS A 165 -13.41 33.85 -22.16
N THR A 166 -14.17 33.39 -23.14
CA THR A 166 -14.76 32.04 -23.12
C THR A 166 -13.75 31.03 -23.66
N ILE A 167 -13.51 29.96 -22.91
CA ILE A 167 -12.62 28.86 -23.32
C ILE A 167 -13.41 27.57 -23.49
N LEU A 168 -13.08 26.82 -24.53
CA LEU A 168 -13.62 25.51 -24.79
C LEU A 168 -12.48 24.49 -24.72
N VAL A 169 -12.74 23.35 -24.08
CA VAL A 169 -11.81 22.20 -24.06
C VAL A 169 -12.61 20.96 -24.38
N ASP A 170 -12.12 20.14 -25.30
CA ASP A 170 -12.75 18.86 -25.63
C ASP A 170 -12.24 17.79 -24.68
N PHE A 171 -13.09 16.84 -24.31
CA PHE A 171 -12.71 15.70 -23.49
C PHE A 171 -13.24 14.39 -24.08
N ARG A 172 -12.56 13.29 -23.76
CA ARG A 172 -12.99 11.93 -24.12
C ARG A 172 -12.48 10.92 -23.10
N THR A 173 -13.24 9.85 -22.90
CA THR A 173 -12.79 8.67 -22.15
C THR A 173 -11.97 7.74 -23.04
N GLU A 174 -11.06 6.98 -22.44
CA GLU A 174 -10.23 5.96 -23.08
C GLU A 174 -10.12 4.75 -22.14
N ASP A 175 -10.26 3.56 -22.71
CA ASP A 175 -10.21 2.30 -21.94
C ASP A 175 -8.84 2.09 -21.30
N GLY A 176 -8.86 1.54 -20.08
CA GLY A 176 -7.67 1.05 -19.39
C GLY A 176 -7.77 -0.46 -19.19
N THR A 177 -7.92 -0.90 -17.95
CA THR A 177 -8.42 -2.25 -17.65
C THR A 177 -9.94 -2.29 -17.72
N ALA A 178 -10.61 -1.19 -17.32
CA ALA A 178 -12.03 -0.99 -17.51
C ALA A 178 -12.33 -0.64 -18.98
N ASN A 179 -13.36 -1.26 -19.52
CA ASN A 179 -13.90 -1.15 -20.87
C ASN A 179 -15.23 -0.38 -20.91
N ALA A 180 -15.33 0.52 -21.89
CA ALA A 180 -16.58 1.22 -22.14
C ALA A 180 -17.71 0.25 -22.57
N GLY A 181 -18.84 0.33 -21.88
CA GLY A 181 -20.04 -0.47 -22.13
C GLY A 181 -20.17 -1.72 -21.25
N SER A 182 -19.12 -2.13 -20.54
CA SER A 182 -19.21 -3.08 -19.42
C SER A 182 -19.14 -2.32 -18.10
N ASP A 183 -18.11 -1.50 -17.86
CA ASP A 183 -17.82 -0.98 -16.51
C ASP A 183 -18.07 0.54 -16.42
N TYR A 184 -18.03 1.24 -17.56
CA TYR A 184 -18.36 2.66 -17.62
C TYR A 184 -18.97 3.07 -18.96
N GLU A 185 -19.65 4.21 -19.01
CA GLU A 185 -20.22 4.75 -20.24
C GLU A 185 -19.18 5.57 -21.04
N PHE A 186 -19.01 5.24 -22.34
CA PHE A 186 -18.19 6.06 -23.23
C PHE A 186 -18.70 7.50 -23.25
N THR A 187 -17.86 8.44 -22.83
CA THR A 187 -18.25 9.85 -22.69
C THR A 187 -17.25 10.75 -23.41
N GLU A 188 -17.74 11.54 -24.35
CA GLU A 188 -16.98 12.61 -25.01
C GLU A 188 -17.80 13.89 -25.09
N GLY A 189 -17.13 15.04 -25.18
CA GLY A 189 -17.81 16.32 -25.31
C GLY A 189 -16.89 17.52 -25.20
N THR A 190 -17.50 18.70 -25.04
CA THR A 190 -16.77 19.97 -24.90
C THR A 190 -17.20 20.68 -23.62
N VAL A 191 -16.24 20.96 -22.74
CA VAL A 191 -16.44 21.79 -21.56
C VAL A 191 -16.27 23.26 -21.96
N VAL A 192 -17.24 24.10 -21.59
CA VAL A 192 -17.26 25.54 -21.89
C VAL A 192 -17.09 26.34 -20.60
N PHE A 193 -15.97 27.03 -20.46
CA PHE A 193 -15.73 28.02 -19.41
C PHE A 193 -16.22 29.38 -19.89
N LYS A 194 -17.33 29.86 -19.35
CA LYS A 194 -17.85 31.21 -19.59
C LYS A 194 -17.00 32.27 -18.87
N PRO A 195 -17.17 33.56 -19.17
CA PRO A 195 -16.43 34.62 -18.51
C PRO A 195 -16.59 34.56 -16.98
N GLY A 196 -15.47 34.57 -16.26
CA GLY A 196 -15.41 34.47 -14.80
C GLY A 196 -15.48 33.06 -14.23
N GLU A 197 -15.73 32.01 -15.04
CA GLU A 197 -15.74 30.63 -14.57
C GLU A 197 -14.32 30.04 -14.58
N THR A 198 -13.92 29.47 -13.44
CA THR A 198 -12.59 28.86 -13.26
C THR A 198 -12.64 27.35 -13.05
N GLN A 199 -13.82 26.77 -12.83
CA GLN A 199 -14.01 25.33 -12.60
C GLN A 199 -15.25 24.81 -13.33
N LYS A 200 -15.17 23.58 -13.81
CA LYS A 200 -16.26 22.81 -14.43
C LYS A 200 -16.13 21.34 -14.08
N GLU A 201 -17.25 20.63 -14.12
CA GLU A 201 -17.29 19.19 -13.88
C GLU A 201 -17.62 18.45 -15.18
N ILE A 202 -16.90 17.35 -15.39
CA ILE A 202 -17.23 16.30 -16.35
C ILE A 202 -17.86 15.15 -15.56
N ARG A 203 -18.99 14.61 -16.00
CA ARG A 203 -19.63 13.45 -15.37
C ARG A 203 -19.54 12.27 -16.33
N VAL A 204 -19.06 11.13 -15.83
CA VAL A 204 -18.98 9.86 -16.56
C VAL A 204 -19.88 8.86 -15.84
N GLY A 205 -20.73 8.15 -16.59
CA GLY A 205 -21.57 7.09 -16.04
C GLY A 205 -20.72 5.87 -15.68
N ILE A 206 -20.96 5.30 -14.50
CA ILE A 206 -20.39 4.03 -14.06
C ILE A 206 -21.50 2.99 -14.18
N ILE A 207 -21.18 1.86 -14.77
CA ILE A 207 -22.11 0.75 -14.95
C ILE A 207 -21.92 -0.17 -13.74
N ASP A 208 -23.05 -0.61 -13.17
CA ASP A 208 -23.13 -1.39 -11.95
C ASP A 208 -23.72 -2.75 -12.33
N ASP A 209 -23.03 -3.84 -11.97
CA ASP A 209 -23.56 -5.19 -12.12
C ASP A 209 -23.53 -6.05 -10.83
N ASP A 210 -23.51 -7.37 -10.98
CA ASP A 210 -23.61 -8.33 -9.88
C ASP A 210 -22.41 -9.33 -9.90
N ILE A 211 -21.39 -9.07 -10.71
CA ILE A 211 -20.24 -9.93 -10.97
C ILE A 211 -19.02 -9.34 -10.28
N PHE A 212 -18.44 -10.10 -9.35
CA PHE A 212 -17.17 -9.71 -8.73
C PHE A 212 -16.02 -9.57 -9.75
N GLU A 213 -15.43 -8.39 -9.79
CA GLU A 213 -14.27 -7.98 -10.59
C GLU A 213 -13.09 -7.50 -9.70
N GLU A 214 -11.89 -7.40 -10.30
CA GLU A 214 -10.74 -6.75 -9.62
C GLU A 214 -10.83 -5.23 -9.79
N ASP A 215 -10.09 -4.45 -8.98
CA ASP A 215 -10.04 -2.99 -9.16
C ASP A 215 -9.61 -2.60 -10.59
N GLU A 216 -10.47 -1.87 -11.29
CA GLU A 216 -10.24 -1.51 -12.68
C GLU A 216 -10.04 0.00 -12.86
N ASN A 217 -9.51 0.40 -14.02
CA ASN A 217 -9.29 1.82 -14.32
C ASN A 217 -9.54 2.17 -15.78
N PHE A 218 -9.97 3.40 -16.01
CA PHE A 218 -10.04 4.04 -17.32
C PHE A 218 -9.44 5.46 -17.26
N LEU A 219 -9.20 6.07 -18.41
CA LEU A 219 -8.59 7.39 -18.53
C LEU A 219 -9.57 8.41 -19.11
N VAL A 220 -9.41 9.66 -18.70
CA VAL A 220 -10.13 10.81 -19.29
C VAL A 220 -9.11 11.82 -19.76
N HIS A 221 -9.18 12.20 -21.04
CA HIS A 221 -8.22 13.08 -21.69
C HIS A 221 -8.84 14.43 -22.02
N LEU A 222 -8.13 15.52 -21.72
CA LEU A 222 -8.42 16.84 -22.24
C LEU A 222 -7.64 17.09 -23.52
N SER A 223 -8.30 17.70 -24.49
CA SER A 223 -7.73 17.99 -25.80
C SER A 223 -8.33 19.26 -26.41
N ASN A 224 -7.70 19.74 -27.48
CA ASN A 224 -8.30 20.75 -28.38
C ASN A 224 -8.79 22.03 -27.68
N VAL A 225 -7.96 22.61 -26.81
CA VAL A 225 -8.27 23.87 -26.12
C VAL A 225 -8.40 25.01 -27.15
N LYS A 226 -9.52 25.73 -27.09
CA LYS A 226 -9.86 26.85 -27.99
C LYS A 226 -10.34 28.04 -27.18
N VAL A 227 -10.06 29.25 -27.68
CA VAL A 227 -10.64 30.49 -27.16
C VAL A 227 -11.71 30.95 -28.14
N SER A 228 -12.92 31.22 -27.66
CA SER A 228 -13.99 31.76 -28.48
C SER A 228 -13.78 33.27 -28.68
N GLU A 229 -13.02 33.65 -29.70
CA GLU A 229 -12.95 35.03 -30.21
C GLU A 229 -13.51 35.13 -31.63
N GLN A 230 -14.38 36.11 -31.86
CA GLN A 230 -14.56 36.69 -33.19
C GLN A 230 -13.47 37.74 -33.39
N SER A 231 -12.32 37.34 -33.91
CA SER A 231 -11.31 38.30 -34.35
C SER A 231 -11.32 38.35 -35.88
N GLU A 232 -12.14 39.26 -36.42
CA GLU A 232 -11.83 39.87 -37.71
C GLU A 232 -10.50 40.62 -37.55
N GLU A 233 -9.58 40.43 -38.49
CA GLU A 233 -8.25 41.05 -38.59
C GLU A 233 -7.07 40.35 -37.86
N GLY A 234 -6.32 39.55 -38.64
CA GLY A 234 -4.85 39.64 -38.66
C GLY A 234 -4.04 38.79 -37.67
N ASN A 235 -3.62 37.59 -38.11
CA ASN A 235 -2.29 36.99 -37.91
C ASN A 235 -1.55 37.17 -36.56
N HIS A 236 -2.21 36.98 -35.41
CA HIS A 236 -1.54 36.64 -34.16
C HIS A 236 -2.13 35.36 -33.54
N LEU A 237 -1.67 34.20 -34.05
CA LEU A 237 -1.82 32.89 -33.41
C LEU A 237 -0.89 32.80 -32.18
N ALA A 238 -1.04 33.70 -31.21
CA ALA A 238 -0.47 33.50 -29.89
C ALA A 238 -1.53 32.79 -29.06
N THR A 239 -1.35 31.49 -28.86
CA THR A 239 -2.15 30.59 -28.05
C THR A 239 -2.51 31.22 -26.69
N MET A 240 -3.64 31.91 -26.60
CA MET A 240 -4.12 32.54 -25.36
C MET A 240 -4.58 31.50 -24.32
N ALA A 241 -4.73 30.24 -24.74
CA ALA A 241 -5.08 29.13 -23.87
C ALA A 241 -4.40 27.82 -24.30
N CYS A 242 -3.89 27.06 -23.34
CA CYS A 242 -3.25 25.76 -23.57
C CYS A 242 -3.67 24.73 -22.50
N LEU A 243 -3.34 23.47 -22.74
CA LEU A 243 -3.47 22.42 -21.72
C LEU A 243 -2.41 22.63 -20.64
N GLY A 244 -2.84 22.57 -19.38
CA GLY A 244 -1.96 22.44 -18.22
C GLY A 244 -1.72 20.98 -17.88
N SER A 245 -0.96 20.76 -16.81
CA SER A 245 -0.75 19.43 -16.24
C SER A 245 -1.51 19.31 -14.91
N PRO A 246 -2.23 18.21 -14.65
CA PRO A 246 -2.45 17.06 -15.53
C PRO A 246 -3.52 17.31 -16.62
N ALA A 247 -3.24 16.91 -17.86
CA ALA A 247 -4.21 16.93 -18.96
C ALA A 247 -4.98 15.60 -19.12
N THR A 248 -4.57 14.57 -18.38
CA THR A 248 -5.19 13.26 -18.32
C THR A 248 -5.47 12.94 -16.85
N ALA A 249 -6.67 12.45 -16.57
CA ALA A 249 -7.03 11.90 -15.27
C ALA A 249 -7.24 10.40 -15.39
N THR A 250 -6.83 9.65 -14.37
CA THR A 250 -7.11 8.22 -14.22
C THR A 250 -8.25 8.04 -13.23
N VAL A 251 -9.26 7.27 -13.57
CA VAL A 251 -10.36 6.91 -12.68
C VAL A 251 -10.21 5.44 -12.32
N THR A 252 -10.24 5.11 -11.03
CA THR A 252 -10.27 3.74 -10.53
C THR A 252 -11.68 3.41 -10.05
N ILE A 253 -12.22 2.30 -10.54
CA ILE A 253 -13.51 1.73 -10.14
C ILE A 253 -13.21 0.62 -9.13
N PHE A 254 -13.83 0.72 -7.97
CA PHE A 254 -13.79 -0.30 -6.93
C PHE A 254 -15.08 -1.12 -6.97
N ASP A 255 -14.92 -2.41 -7.20
CA ASP A 255 -15.99 -3.40 -7.17
C ASP A 255 -16.63 -3.51 -5.77
N ASP A 256 -17.94 -3.66 -5.72
CA ASP A 256 -18.69 -3.92 -4.48
C ASP A 256 -19.44 -5.28 -4.45
N ASP A 257 -19.10 -6.16 -5.39
CA ASP A 257 -19.75 -7.45 -5.62
C ASP A 257 -19.07 -8.65 -4.96
N HIS A 258 -18.00 -8.40 -4.21
CA HIS A 258 -17.35 -9.46 -3.44
C HIS A 258 -18.32 -10.05 -2.39
N ALA A 259 -18.41 -11.39 -2.34
CA ALA A 259 -19.32 -12.10 -1.42
C ALA A 259 -18.99 -11.92 0.07
N GLY A 260 -17.82 -11.39 0.38
CA GLY A 260 -17.35 -11.07 1.73
C GLY A 260 -16.41 -12.11 2.32
N ILE A 261 -15.58 -11.66 3.25
CA ILE A 261 -14.62 -12.44 4.05
C ILE A 261 -15.15 -12.50 5.47
N PHE A 262 -15.37 -13.71 5.98
CA PHE A 262 -15.96 -13.94 7.29
C PHE A 262 -14.88 -14.19 8.34
N THR A 263 -14.91 -13.43 9.42
CA THR A 263 -13.95 -13.54 10.53
C THR A 263 -14.62 -13.25 11.86
N PHE A 264 -14.06 -13.77 12.95
CA PHE A 264 -14.42 -13.28 14.28
C PHE A 264 -13.80 -11.89 14.52
N GLU A 265 -14.44 -11.10 15.38
CA GLU A 265 -13.92 -9.80 15.83
C GLU A 265 -12.62 -9.95 16.62
N GLU A 266 -12.54 -10.97 17.47
CA GLU A 266 -11.37 -11.26 18.30
C GLU A 266 -11.00 -12.75 18.23
N PRO A 267 -9.71 -13.11 18.22
CA PRO A 267 -9.28 -14.51 18.21
C PRO A 267 -9.48 -15.21 19.57
N VAL A 268 -9.60 -14.46 20.66
CA VAL A 268 -9.78 -14.97 22.03
C VAL A 268 -10.67 -14.00 22.80
N THR A 269 -11.72 -14.51 23.42
CA THR A 269 -12.63 -13.74 24.26
C THR A 269 -12.65 -14.33 25.67
N HIS A 270 -12.61 -13.47 26.68
CA HIS A 270 -12.70 -13.87 28.08
C HIS A 270 -14.09 -13.56 28.63
N VAL A 271 -14.75 -14.57 29.18
CA VAL A 271 -16.07 -14.43 29.80
C VAL A 271 -16.13 -14.97 31.21
N SER A 272 -17.01 -14.38 32.00
CA SER A 272 -17.39 -14.93 33.30
C SER A 272 -18.45 -16.00 33.11
N GLU A 273 -18.35 -17.09 33.88
CA GLU A 273 -19.39 -18.13 33.99
C GLU A 273 -20.78 -17.58 34.37
N SER A 274 -20.85 -16.38 34.97
CA SER A 274 -22.10 -15.73 35.37
C SER A 274 -22.85 -15.04 34.22
N VAL A 275 -22.31 -14.99 33.00
CA VAL A 275 -22.94 -14.29 31.86
C VAL A 275 -24.18 -15.00 31.33
N GLY A 276 -24.29 -16.32 31.53
CA GLY A 276 -25.33 -17.15 30.93
C GLY A 276 -25.05 -17.38 29.44
N THR A 277 -25.51 -16.48 28.57
CA THR A 277 -25.33 -16.60 27.12
C THR A 277 -24.32 -15.57 26.63
N MET A 278 -23.29 -16.03 25.89
CA MET A 278 -22.37 -15.15 25.18
C MET A 278 -22.78 -15.04 23.71
N GLU A 279 -22.89 -13.81 23.22
CA GLU A 279 -22.98 -13.51 21.78
C GLU A 279 -21.58 -13.43 21.18
N VAL A 280 -21.32 -14.21 20.13
CA VAL A 280 -20.06 -14.17 19.38
C VAL A 280 -20.36 -13.63 17.99
N LYS A 281 -19.80 -12.45 17.68
CA LYS A 281 -20.02 -11.79 16.39
C LYS A 281 -19.14 -12.39 15.31
N VAL A 282 -19.74 -12.62 14.13
CA VAL A 282 -19.03 -12.98 12.90
C VAL A 282 -19.13 -11.78 11.97
N LEU A 283 -17.99 -11.18 11.66
CA LEU A 283 -17.89 -10.03 10.78
C LEU A 283 -17.74 -10.50 9.33
N ARG A 284 -18.51 -9.91 8.42
CA ARG A 284 -18.33 -10.02 6.97
C ARG A 284 -17.66 -8.75 6.45
N THR A 285 -16.50 -8.91 5.84
CA THR A 285 -15.63 -7.80 5.41
C THR A 285 -15.29 -7.90 3.93
N SER A 286 -14.74 -6.86 3.32
CA SER A 286 -14.31 -6.88 1.90
C SER A 286 -15.44 -7.12 0.89
N GLY A 287 -16.71 -6.96 1.28
CA GLY A 287 -17.88 -7.12 0.40
C GLY A 287 -19.09 -7.69 1.15
N ALA A 288 -20.30 -7.42 0.64
CA ALA A 288 -21.55 -7.86 1.25
C ALA A 288 -22.56 -8.42 0.24
N ARG A 289 -22.08 -8.79 -0.96
CA ARG A 289 -22.94 -9.20 -2.07
C ARG A 289 -23.45 -10.63 -1.93
N GLY A 290 -24.74 -10.79 -2.19
CA GLY A 290 -25.43 -12.08 -2.18
C GLY A 290 -25.66 -12.66 -0.78
N ASN A 291 -26.43 -13.75 -0.75
CA ASN A 291 -26.76 -14.48 0.46
C ASN A 291 -25.70 -15.56 0.74
N VAL A 292 -25.11 -15.54 1.93
CA VAL A 292 -24.04 -16.47 2.31
C VAL A 292 -24.40 -17.23 3.59
N ILE A 293 -24.19 -18.54 3.55
CA ILE A 293 -24.43 -19.43 4.69
C ILE A 293 -23.08 -19.83 5.30
N VAL A 294 -22.86 -19.49 6.57
CA VAL A 294 -21.62 -19.77 7.32
C VAL A 294 -21.89 -20.80 8.41
N PRO A 295 -21.43 -22.06 8.26
CA PRO A 295 -21.61 -23.08 9.29
C PRO A 295 -20.70 -22.81 10.50
N TYR A 296 -21.22 -23.06 11.69
CA TYR A 296 -20.47 -22.95 12.94
C TYR A 296 -20.71 -24.16 13.85
N LYS A 297 -19.74 -24.41 14.73
CA LYS A 297 -19.85 -25.40 15.80
C LYS A 297 -18.94 -25.05 16.96
N THR A 298 -19.32 -25.47 18.16
CA THR A 298 -18.44 -25.47 19.34
C THR A 298 -17.46 -26.66 19.27
N ILE A 299 -16.27 -26.48 19.86
CA ILE A 299 -15.25 -27.54 19.98
C ILE A 299 -14.71 -27.49 21.41
N GLU A 300 -14.66 -28.65 22.06
CA GLU A 300 -14.09 -28.76 23.41
C GLU A 300 -12.60 -28.43 23.44
N GLY A 301 -12.20 -27.68 24.48
CA GLY A 301 -10.82 -27.41 24.83
C GLY A 301 -10.51 -27.96 26.21
N THR A 302 -10.00 -27.09 27.09
CA THR A 302 -9.95 -27.38 28.53
C THR A 302 -11.34 -27.38 29.16
N ALA A 303 -12.25 -26.55 28.63
CA ALA A 303 -13.67 -26.57 28.98
C ALA A 303 -14.39 -27.71 28.24
N LYS A 304 -15.33 -28.36 28.93
CA LYS A 304 -16.09 -29.52 28.51
C LYS A 304 -17.51 -29.15 28.08
N GLY A 305 -17.95 -29.75 26.98
CA GLY A 305 -19.29 -29.59 26.45
C GLY A 305 -20.32 -30.41 27.23
N GLY A 306 -21.46 -30.69 26.61
CA GLY A 306 -22.52 -31.52 27.19
C GLY A 306 -23.22 -30.91 28.41
N GLY A 307 -23.06 -29.59 28.64
CA GLY A 307 -23.64 -28.88 29.77
C GLY A 307 -22.80 -28.93 31.05
N GLU A 308 -21.51 -29.32 30.97
CA GLU A 308 -20.57 -29.22 32.10
C GLU A 308 -20.04 -27.78 32.25
N ASP A 309 -19.28 -27.29 31.27
CA ASP A 309 -18.80 -25.89 31.25
C ASP A 309 -19.58 -25.03 30.24
N PHE A 310 -20.02 -25.62 29.12
CA PHE A 310 -20.86 -24.98 28.13
C PHE A 310 -21.83 -25.95 27.46
N GLU A 311 -22.89 -25.43 26.85
CA GLU A 311 -23.81 -26.21 26.02
C GLU A 311 -23.30 -26.27 24.58
N ASP A 312 -23.15 -27.48 24.02
CA ASP A 312 -22.72 -27.64 22.64
C ASP A 312 -23.71 -27.04 21.66
N THR A 313 -23.21 -26.20 20.75
CA THR A 313 -24.04 -25.54 19.74
C THR A 313 -23.42 -25.74 18.36
N CYS A 314 -24.25 -26.08 17.38
CA CYS A 314 -23.89 -26.07 15.97
C CYS A 314 -25.05 -25.56 15.13
N GLY A 315 -24.74 -25.03 13.97
CA GLY A 315 -25.75 -24.47 13.08
C GLY A 315 -25.11 -23.74 11.93
N GLU A 316 -25.93 -22.89 11.29
CA GLU A 316 -25.55 -22.09 10.15
C GLU A 316 -26.02 -20.65 10.39
N LEU A 317 -25.15 -19.68 10.15
CA LEU A 317 -25.50 -18.27 10.10
C LEU A 317 -25.84 -17.92 8.65
N GLU A 318 -26.99 -17.31 8.42
CA GLU A 318 -27.41 -16.85 7.09
C GLU A 318 -27.25 -15.34 7.02
N PHE A 319 -26.28 -14.89 6.24
CA PHE A 319 -26.07 -13.48 5.91
C PHE A 319 -26.86 -13.15 4.65
N GLN A 320 -27.77 -12.19 4.73
CA GLN A 320 -28.48 -11.65 3.58
C GLN A 320 -27.59 -10.69 2.76
N ASN A 321 -28.05 -10.31 1.57
CA ASN A 321 -27.41 -9.25 0.79
C ASN A 321 -27.28 -7.96 1.63
N ASP A 322 -26.13 -7.32 1.57
CA ASP A 322 -25.73 -6.11 2.33
C ASP A 322 -25.62 -6.29 3.86
N GLU A 323 -25.81 -7.51 4.38
CA GLU A 323 -25.64 -7.81 5.80
C GLU A 323 -24.17 -8.08 6.14
N ILE A 324 -23.67 -7.41 7.19
CA ILE A 324 -22.24 -7.38 7.54
C ILE A 324 -21.87 -7.98 8.92
N VAL A 325 -22.84 -8.24 9.80
CA VAL A 325 -22.64 -8.78 11.16
C VAL A 325 -23.81 -9.67 11.55
#